data_AF-L5NDE2-F1
#
_entry.id   AF-L5NDE2-F1
#
_cell.length_a   1.000
_cell.length_b   1.000
_cell.length_c   1.000
_cell.angle_alpha   90.00
_cell.angle_beta   90.00
_cell.angle_gamma   90.00
#
_symmetry.space_group_name_H-M   'P 1'
#
loop_
_entity.id
_entity.type
_entity.pdbx_description
1 polymer ?
#
loop_
_entity_poly.entity_id
_entity_poly.type
_entity_poly.pdbx_seq_one_letter_code
_entity_poly.pdbx_strand_id
1 'polypeptide(L)'
;MFEPCRNIGDWMRDFPGRWWVAGGWAVDLHIGEETRHHHNVDIALIEPEDSSFFRDWSPLGTSPSGSLRVLAPTGEEVNVWLQEQEKERFRFSAAVHYDLSSMHLRSENGLPYLNPEIVLLYKAFSDTEKNEADFKLLYPHLNEHQKEWLKQGLMHHRPQHHWLIRLLY
;
A
#
# COMPACT_ATOMS: atom_id res chain seq x y z
N MET A 1 -2.77 0.39 17.96
CA MET A 1 -3.24 0.79 16.61
C MET A 1 -3.16 2.30 16.48
N PHE A 2 -2.57 2.78 15.39
CA PHE A 2 -2.34 4.19 15.12
C PHE A 2 -3.65 4.93 14.84
N GLU A 3 -3.80 6.13 15.42
CA GLU A 3 -5.04 6.90 15.36
C GLU A 3 -5.48 7.24 13.94
N PRO A 4 -4.62 7.73 13.02
CA PRO A 4 -5.04 8.01 11.64
C PRO A 4 -5.56 6.75 10.90
N CYS A 5 -4.89 5.62 11.07
CA CYS A 5 -5.33 4.35 10.47
C CYS A 5 -6.65 3.85 11.06
N ARG A 6 -6.85 4.02 12.37
CA ARG A 6 -8.09 3.64 13.05
C ARG A 6 -9.25 4.48 12.53
N ASN A 7 -9.07 5.80 12.45
CA ASN A 7 -10.13 6.72 12.02
C ASN A 7 -10.61 6.39 10.60
N ILE A 8 -9.65 6.21 9.66
CA ILE A 8 -9.98 5.77 8.30
C ILE A 8 -10.58 4.37 8.30
N GLY A 9 -10.07 3.44 9.10
CA GLY A 9 -10.61 2.09 9.23
C GLY A 9 -12.04 2.03 9.72
N ASP A 10 -12.38 2.88 10.70
CA ASP A 10 -13.73 2.98 11.25
C ASP A 10 -14.70 3.59 10.22
N TRP A 11 -14.25 4.60 9.46
CA TRP A 11 -15.06 5.19 8.39
C TRP A 11 -15.28 4.21 7.22
N MET A 12 -14.23 3.48 6.84
CA MET A 12 -14.25 2.52 5.73
C MET A 12 -14.88 1.16 6.10
N ARG A 13 -15.36 0.98 7.35
CA ARG A 13 -15.89 -0.30 7.84
C ARG A 13 -17.07 -0.81 7.01
N ASP A 14 -17.94 0.10 6.58
CA ASP A 14 -19.16 -0.21 5.83
C ASP A 14 -18.97 -0.08 4.31
N PHE A 15 -17.73 0.14 3.85
CA PHE A 15 -17.43 0.20 2.42
C PHE A 15 -17.65 -1.20 1.80
N PRO A 16 -18.53 -1.34 0.79
CA PRO A 16 -18.81 -2.66 0.19
C PRO A 16 -17.69 -3.17 -0.71
N GLY A 17 -16.75 -2.30 -1.11
CA GLY A 17 -15.62 -2.65 -1.96
C GLY A 17 -14.41 -3.19 -1.19
N ARG A 18 -13.38 -3.60 -1.92
CA ARG A 18 -12.12 -4.06 -1.34
C ARG A 18 -11.16 -2.89 -1.20
N TRP A 19 -10.57 -2.74 -0.02
CA TRP A 19 -9.63 -1.68 0.28
C TRP A 19 -8.58 -2.14 1.31
N TRP A 20 -7.45 -1.44 1.33
CA TRP A 20 -6.32 -1.74 2.20
C TRP A 20 -5.57 -0.46 2.56
N VAL A 21 -5.03 -0.38 3.77
CA VAL A 21 -3.99 0.60 4.10
C VAL A 21 -2.72 0.28 3.30
N ALA A 22 -2.08 1.30 2.77
CA ALA A 22 -0.91 1.20 1.91
C ALA A 22 0.23 2.12 2.41
N GLY A 23 1.28 2.22 1.61
CA GLY A 23 2.33 3.21 1.80
C GLY A 23 3.02 3.13 3.15
N GLY A 24 3.21 4.27 3.79
CA GLY A 24 3.93 4.37 5.05
C GLY A 24 3.29 3.63 6.21
N TRP A 25 1.97 3.77 6.35
CA TRP A 25 1.24 3.16 7.45
C TRP A 25 1.19 1.64 7.36
N ALA A 26 1.21 1.06 6.15
CA ALA A 26 1.30 -0.39 5.98
C ALA A 26 2.63 -0.96 6.51
N VAL A 27 3.73 -0.19 6.44
CA VAL A 27 5.02 -0.57 7.04
C VAL A 27 4.86 -0.66 8.56
N ASP A 28 4.35 0.41 9.16
CA ASP A 28 4.21 0.50 10.63
C ASP A 28 3.18 -0.51 11.16
N LEU A 29 2.11 -0.78 10.41
CA LEU A 29 1.14 -1.83 10.75
C LEU A 29 1.77 -3.24 10.71
N HIS A 30 2.69 -3.49 9.78
CA HIS A 30 3.38 -4.77 9.69
C HIS A 30 4.38 -4.96 10.84
N ILE A 31 5.02 -3.88 11.27
CA ILE A 31 6.09 -3.91 12.26
C ILE A 31 5.53 -3.81 13.68
N GLY A 32 4.38 -3.16 13.84
CA GLY A 32 3.68 -3.01 15.11
C GLY A 32 4.00 -1.73 15.88
N GLU A 33 4.85 -0.85 15.34
CA GLU A 33 5.20 0.44 15.95
C GLU A 33 5.28 1.56 14.89
N GLU A 34 5.15 2.81 15.34
CA GLU A 34 5.28 3.98 14.47
C GLU A 34 6.76 4.28 14.24
N THR A 35 7.24 4.07 13.01
CA THR A 35 8.69 4.12 12.71
C THR A 35 9.16 5.51 12.29
N ARG A 36 8.23 6.38 11.89
CA ARG A 36 8.47 7.77 11.50
C ARG A 36 7.15 8.54 11.44
N HIS A 37 7.23 9.86 11.44
CA HIS A 37 6.06 10.71 11.22
C HIS A 37 5.48 10.51 9.80
N HIS A 38 4.14 10.45 9.70
CA HIS A 38 3.40 10.41 8.43
C HIS A 38 2.49 11.62 8.30
N HIS A 39 2.49 12.26 7.13
CA HIS A 39 1.68 13.46 6.86
C HIS A 39 0.28 13.14 6.31
N ASN A 40 0.08 11.94 5.79
CA ASN A 40 -1.16 11.49 5.15
C ASN A 40 -1.35 9.99 5.38
N VAL A 41 -2.55 9.50 5.08
CA VAL A 41 -2.86 8.07 5.03
C VAL A 41 -2.89 7.63 3.58
N ASP A 42 -2.12 6.61 3.22
CA ASP A 42 -2.21 5.99 1.90
C ASP A 42 -3.19 4.80 1.98
N ILE A 43 -4.17 4.74 1.08
CA ILE A 43 -5.02 3.56 0.89
C ILE A 43 -4.98 3.10 -0.56
N ALA A 44 -5.14 1.80 -0.77
CA ALA A 44 -5.41 1.21 -2.06
C ALA A 44 -6.83 0.62 -2.04
N LEU A 45 -7.59 0.79 -3.12
CA LEU A 45 -8.91 0.18 -3.25
C LEU A 45 -9.19 -0.24 -4.69
N ILE A 46 -9.97 -1.31 -4.85
CA ILE A 46 -10.50 -1.67 -6.17
C ILE A 46 -11.51 -0.61 -6.56
N GLU A 47 -11.34 -0.04 -7.75
CA GLU A 47 -12.21 1.04 -8.24
C GLU A 47 -13.68 0.60 -8.15
N PRO A 48 -14.53 1.30 -7.36
CA PRO A 48 -15.91 0.92 -7.19
C PRO A 48 -16.73 1.37 -8.40
N GLU A 49 -17.70 0.56 -8.81
CA GLU A 49 -18.69 0.97 -9.83
C GLU A 49 -19.50 2.19 -9.38
N ASP A 50 -19.75 2.30 -8.06
CA ASP A 50 -20.41 3.43 -7.44
C ASP A 50 -19.50 4.12 -6.41
N SER A 51 -19.08 5.34 -6.72
CA SER A 51 -18.27 6.19 -5.83
C SER A 51 -19.09 6.94 -4.79
N SER A 52 -20.41 6.73 -4.74
CA SER A 52 -21.32 7.48 -3.89
C SER A 52 -21.10 7.27 -2.38
N PHE A 53 -20.38 6.22 -1.99
CA PHE A 53 -19.87 6.03 -0.64
C PHE A 53 -18.94 7.17 -0.21
N PHE A 54 -18.12 7.70 -1.12
CA PHE A 54 -17.12 8.74 -0.87
C PHE A 54 -17.65 10.16 -1.05
N ARG A 55 -18.98 10.37 -1.02
CA ARG A 55 -19.58 11.71 -1.24
C ARG A 55 -19.14 12.78 -0.24
N ASP A 56 -18.80 12.37 0.97
CA ASP A 56 -18.33 13.29 2.02
C ASP A 56 -16.81 13.52 1.99
N TRP A 57 -16.10 12.88 1.06
CA TRP A 57 -14.66 13.06 0.89
C TRP A 57 -14.41 14.28 0.00
N SER A 58 -13.64 15.24 0.51
CA SER A 58 -13.39 16.50 -0.22
C SER A 58 -12.17 16.35 -1.12
N PRO A 59 -12.26 16.58 -2.44
CA PRO A 59 -11.12 16.42 -3.33
C PRO A 59 -10.05 17.49 -3.09
N LEU A 60 -8.79 17.07 -3.02
CA LEU A 60 -7.59 17.92 -2.94
C LEU A 60 -6.76 17.90 -4.25
N GLY A 61 -7.15 17.08 -5.22
CA GLY A 61 -6.51 16.95 -6.54
C GLY A 61 -5.90 15.58 -6.77
N THR A 62 -4.88 15.51 -7.62
CA THR A 62 -4.15 14.26 -7.94
C THR A 62 -2.66 14.49 -7.66
N SER A 63 -1.98 13.50 -7.10
CA SER A 63 -0.54 13.55 -6.90
C SER A 63 0.22 13.37 -8.23
N PRO A 64 1.48 13.81 -8.34
CA PRO A 64 2.30 13.56 -9.53
C PRO A 64 2.46 12.07 -9.87
N SER A 65 2.30 11.19 -8.88
CA SER A 65 2.38 9.74 -9.05
C SER A 65 1.04 9.09 -9.43
N GLY A 66 -0.02 9.89 -9.61
CA GLY A 66 -1.32 9.44 -10.12
C GLY A 66 -2.36 9.05 -9.05
N SER A 67 -2.05 9.15 -7.76
CA SER A 67 -3.03 8.89 -6.70
C SER A 67 -4.00 10.06 -6.55
N LEU A 68 -5.28 9.77 -6.27
CA LEU A 68 -6.22 10.81 -5.88
C LEU A 68 -5.87 11.31 -4.48
N ARG A 69 -5.94 12.62 -4.26
CA ARG A 69 -5.77 13.24 -2.95
C ARG A 69 -7.11 13.78 -2.49
N VAL A 70 -7.47 13.45 -1.26
CA VAL A 70 -8.78 13.77 -0.67
C VAL A 70 -8.61 14.07 0.82
N LEU A 71 -9.52 14.88 1.36
CA LEU A 71 -9.66 15.08 2.80
C LEU A 71 -10.84 14.23 3.27
N ALA A 72 -10.57 13.28 4.17
CA ALA A 72 -11.59 12.44 4.77
C ALA A 72 -12.46 13.24 5.77
N PRO A 73 -13.72 12.82 6.03
CA PRO A 73 -14.57 13.45 7.05
C PRO A 73 -13.97 13.46 8.45
N THR A 74 -13.04 12.56 8.72
CA THR A 74 -12.29 12.44 9.97
C THR A 74 -11.14 13.46 10.10
N GLY A 75 -10.82 14.19 9.01
CA GLY A 75 -9.84 15.28 8.98
C GLY A 75 -8.47 14.90 8.42
N GLU A 76 -8.21 13.63 8.15
CA GLU A 76 -6.96 13.16 7.55
C GLU A 76 -6.92 13.42 6.04
N GLU A 77 -5.75 13.85 5.54
CA GLU A 77 -5.45 13.77 4.12
C GLU A 77 -5.19 12.31 3.73
N VAL A 78 -5.89 11.84 2.71
CA VAL A 78 -5.77 10.48 2.20
C VAL A 78 -5.29 10.50 0.75
N ASN A 79 -4.29 9.67 0.44
CA ASN A 79 -3.95 9.33 -0.93
C ASN A 79 -4.65 8.02 -1.29
N VAL A 80 -5.49 8.05 -2.31
CA VAL A 80 -6.24 6.89 -2.79
C VAL A 80 -5.61 6.38 -4.08
N TRP A 81 -5.13 5.14 -4.03
CA TRP A 81 -4.65 4.38 -5.16
C TRP A 81 -5.78 3.51 -5.69
N LEU A 82 -6.33 3.87 -6.85
CA LEU A 82 -7.32 3.06 -7.55
C LEU A 82 -6.61 1.91 -8.24
N GLN A 83 -7.15 0.71 -8.05
CA GLN A 83 -6.64 -0.51 -8.63
C GLN A 83 -7.70 -1.14 -9.52
N GLU A 84 -7.32 -1.45 -10.76
CA GLU A 84 -8.17 -2.19 -11.68
C GLU A 84 -8.16 -3.68 -11.33
N GLN A 85 -9.32 -4.32 -11.38
CA GLN A 85 -9.47 -5.77 -11.14
C GLN A 85 -9.70 -6.51 -12.45
N GLU A 86 -8.87 -7.53 -12.73
CA GLU A 86 -9.10 -8.48 -13.82
C GLU A 86 -9.11 -9.91 -13.24
N LYS A 87 -10.28 -10.56 -13.23
CA LYS A 87 -10.49 -11.97 -12.82
C LYS A 87 -9.79 -12.37 -11.51
N GLU A 88 -10.21 -11.75 -10.41
CA GLU A 88 -9.73 -12.02 -9.03
C GLU A 88 -8.22 -11.82 -8.78
N ARG A 89 -7.50 -11.18 -9.72
CA ARG A 89 -6.08 -10.89 -9.59
C ARG A 89 -5.81 -9.41 -9.43
N PHE A 90 -4.89 -9.11 -8.52
CA PHE A 90 -4.19 -7.84 -8.51
C PHE A 90 -3.10 -7.89 -9.55
N ARG A 91 -3.09 -6.91 -10.45
CA ARG A 91 -2.11 -6.82 -11.52
C ARG A 91 -1.27 -5.57 -11.32
N PHE A 92 -0.04 -5.75 -10.82
CA PHE A 92 0.95 -4.68 -10.92
C PHE A 92 1.42 -4.55 -12.37
N SER A 93 1.61 -5.68 -13.04
CA SER A 93 1.81 -5.79 -14.50
C SER A 93 1.41 -7.16 -15.01
N ALA A 94 1.42 -7.35 -16.34
CA ALA A 94 1.11 -8.66 -16.93
C ALA A 94 1.99 -9.80 -16.38
N ALA A 95 3.24 -9.49 -16.01
CA ALA A 95 4.22 -10.45 -15.50
C ALA A 95 4.22 -10.55 -13.97
N VAL A 96 3.71 -9.53 -13.27
CA VAL A 96 3.78 -9.40 -11.81
C VAL A 96 2.37 -9.25 -11.28
N HIS A 97 1.82 -10.36 -10.80
CA HIS A 97 0.45 -10.43 -10.30
C HIS A 97 0.37 -11.14 -8.95
N TYR A 98 -0.71 -10.86 -8.22
CA TYR A 98 -1.11 -11.53 -6.99
C TYR A 98 -2.55 -12.02 -7.13
N ASP A 99 -2.89 -13.12 -6.48
CA ASP A 99 -4.30 -13.41 -6.19
C ASP A 99 -4.80 -12.38 -5.16
N LEU A 100 -5.95 -11.74 -5.41
CA LEU A 100 -6.44 -10.64 -4.56
C LEU A 100 -6.58 -11.02 -3.09
N SER A 101 -6.94 -12.29 -2.82
CA SER A 101 -7.08 -12.82 -1.46
C SER A 101 -5.75 -12.86 -0.69
N SER A 102 -4.61 -12.89 -1.38
CA SER A 102 -3.27 -13.04 -0.79
C SER A 102 -2.48 -11.74 -0.76
N MET A 103 -3.06 -10.64 -1.25
CA MET A 103 -2.39 -9.34 -1.41
C MET A 103 -2.26 -8.54 -0.09
N HIS A 104 -2.85 -9.04 0.99
CA HIS A 104 -2.98 -8.27 2.22
C HIS A 104 -2.83 -9.12 3.47
N LEU A 105 -2.44 -8.43 4.53
CA LEU A 105 -2.49 -8.90 5.89
C LEU A 105 -3.54 -8.11 6.67
N ARG A 106 -3.81 -8.54 7.91
CA ARG A 106 -4.66 -7.82 8.85
C ARG A 106 -3.88 -7.52 10.11
N SER A 107 -4.04 -6.30 10.61
CA SER A 107 -3.46 -5.93 11.91
C SER A 107 -4.18 -6.66 13.04
N GLU A 108 -3.66 -6.55 14.26
CA GLU A 108 -4.28 -7.18 15.45
C GLU A 108 -5.76 -6.81 15.64
N ASN A 109 -6.18 -5.62 15.21
CA ASN A 109 -7.59 -5.19 15.30
C ASN A 109 -8.36 -5.42 13.98
N GLY A 110 -7.82 -6.20 13.05
CA GLY A 110 -8.51 -6.60 11.82
C GLY A 110 -8.42 -5.63 10.65
N LEU A 111 -7.68 -4.52 10.77
CA LEU A 111 -7.53 -3.53 9.69
C LEU A 111 -6.73 -4.13 8.53
N PRO A 112 -7.27 -4.16 7.30
CA PRO A 112 -6.58 -4.70 6.15
C PRO A 112 -5.46 -3.76 5.66
N TYR A 113 -4.28 -4.28 5.39
CA TYR A 113 -3.15 -3.53 4.82
C TYR A 113 -2.39 -4.35 3.78
N LEU A 114 -1.81 -3.69 2.79
CA LEU A 114 -1.07 -4.35 1.72
C LEU A 114 0.15 -5.09 2.26
N ASN A 115 0.47 -6.23 1.65
CA ASN A 115 1.67 -6.98 2.03
C ASN A 115 2.95 -6.13 1.87
N PRO A 116 3.94 -6.33 2.76
CA PRO A 116 5.21 -5.60 2.73
C PRO A 116 5.90 -5.56 1.36
N GLU A 117 5.99 -6.70 0.66
CA GLU A 117 6.66 -6.79 -0.65
C GLU A 117 5.97 -5.95 -1.74
N ILE A 118 4.65 -5.78 -1.65
CA ILE A 118 3.89 -4.95 -2.59
C ILE A 118 4.17 -3.48 -2.31
N VAL A 119 4.14 -3.09 -1.03
CA VAL A 119 4.48 -1.73 -0.61
C VAL A 119 5.91 -1.38 -1.02
N LEU A 120 6.86 -2.30 -0.84
CA LEU A 120 8.24 -2.11 -1.28
C LEU A 120 8.34 -1.97 -2.79
N LEU A 121 7.64 -2.80 -3.58
CA LEU A 121 7.68 -2.67 -5.03
C LEU A 121 7.23 -1.28 -5.50
N TYR A 122 6.15 -0.72 -4.93
CA TYR A 122 5.74 0.66 -5.21
C TYR A 122 6.79 1.68 -4.79
N LYS A 123 7.41 1.50 -3.61
CA LYS A 123 8.44 2.41 -3.11
C LYS A 123 9.70 2.44 -3.97
N ALA A 124 10.04 1.33 -4.62
CA ALA A 124 11.17 1.24 -5.54
C ALA A 124 11.02 2.11 -6.80
N PHE A 125 9.83 2.69 -7.04
CA PHE A 125 9.65 3.70 -8.08
C PHE A 125 10.10 5.11 -7.69
N SER A 126 10.52 5.32 -6.44
CA SER A 126 11.00 6.61 -5.95
C SER A 126 12.19 6.42 -5.02
N ASP A 127 13.37 6.81 -5.50
CA ASP A 127 14.65 6.67 -4.80
C ASP A 127 14.81 7.77 -3.72
N THR A 128 14.17 7.57 -2.57
CA THR A 128 14.20 8.50 -1.42
C THR A 128 14.79 7.83 -0.18
N GLU A 129 15.39 8.62 0.72
CA GLU A 129 15.92 8.13 1.99
C GLU A 129 14.85 7.45 2.86
N LYS A 130 13.62 7.97 2.83
CA LYS A 130 12.44 7.37 3.48
C LYS A 130 12.16 5.96 2.94
N ASN A 131 12.12 5.80 1.62
CA ASN A 131 11.83 4.49 1.02
C ASN A 131 12.97 3.49 1.26
N GLU A 132 14.22 3.96 1.27
CA GLU A 132 15.37 3.14 1.64
C GLU A 132 15.31 2.67 3.10
N ALA A 133 14.91 3.55 4.02
CA ALA A 133 14.69 3.19 5.42
C ALA A 133 13.57 2.16 5.57
N ASP A 134 12.42 2.37 4.91
CA ASP A 134 11.30 1.42 4.91
C ASP A 134 11.72 0.04 4.38
N PHE A 135 12.58 -0.03 3.34
CA PHE A 135 13.14 -1.30 2.85
C PHE A 135 14.04 -1.99 3.86
N LYS A 136 14.99 -1.27 4.46
CA LYS A 136 15.87 -1.85 5.49
C LYS A 136 15.09 -2.39 6.68
N LEU A 137 13.98 -1.73 7.01
CA LEU A 137 13.13 -2.07 8.13
C LEU A 137 12.25 -3.29 7.82
N LEU A 138 11.67 -3.39 6.63
CA LEU A 138 10.83 -4.53 6.23
C LEU A 138 11.63 -5.76 5.80
N TYR A 139 12.80 -5.59 5.18
CA TYR A 139 13.57 -6.68 4.56
C TYR A 139 13.83 -7.89 5.49
N PRO A 140 14.22 -7.72 6.77
CA PRO A 140 14.42 -8.84 7.70
C PRO A 140 13.14 -9.63 8.02
N HIS A 141 11.96 -9.03 7.80
CA HIS A 141 10.66 -9.62 8.12
C HIS A 141 10.00 -10.30 6.90
N LEU A 142 10.57 -10.13 5.71
CA LEU A 142 10.08 -10.81 4.51
C LEU A 142 10.45 -12.30 4.56
N ASN A 143 9.49 -13.17 4.27
CA ASN A 143 9.77 -14.57 4.01
C ASN A 143 10.32 -14.77 2.58
N GLU A 144 10.80 -15.98 2.28
CA GLU A 144 11.44 -16.29 0.99
C GLU A 144 10.50 -16.10 -0.21
N HIS A 145 9.20 -16.37 -0.05
CA HIS A 145 8.22 -16.14 -1.12
C HIS A 145 8.03 -14.65 -1.39
N GLN A 146 7.93 -13.84 -0.34
CA GLN A 146 7.80 -12.37 -0.46
C GLN A 146 9.03 -11.74 -1.09
N LYS A 147 10.23 -12.20 -0.70
CA LYS A 147 11.51 -11.75 -1.31
C LYS A 147 11.57 -12.13 -2.78
N GLU A 148 11.22 -13.36 -3.14
CA GLU A 148 11.21 -13.82 -4.53
C GLU A 148 10.24 -12.98 -5.37
N TRP A 149 9.03 -12.73 -4.87
CA TRP A 149 8.06 -11.90 -5.57
C TRP A 149 8.57 -10.47 -5.77
N LEU A 150 9.11 -9.84 -4.72
CA LEU A 150 9.71 -8.50 -4.81
C LEU A 150 10.85 -8.46 -5.83
N LYS A 151 11.71 -9.49 -5.82
CA LYS A 151 12.81 -9.62 -6.77
C LYS A 151 12.31 -9.70 -8.21
N GLN A 152 11.32 -10.54 -8.51
CA GLN A 152 10.72 -10.64 -9.84
C GLN A 152 10.11 -9.30 -10.28
N GLY A 153 9.39 -8.64 -9.38
CA GLY A 153 8.84 -7.30 -9.59
C GLY A 153 9.92 -6.28 -9.98
N LEU A 154 10.99 -6.23 -9.19
CA LEU A 154 12.12 -5.33 -9.45
C LEU A 154 12.85 -5.69 -10.75
N MET A 155 13.12 -6.97 -11.03
CA MET A 155 13.76 -7.38 -12.28
C MET A 155 12.96 -6.96 -13.51
N HIS A 156 11.63 -7.00 -13.44
CA HIS A 156 10.78 -6.61 -14.55
C HIS A 156 10.68 -5.09 -14.71
N HIS A 157 10.50 -4.35 -13.62
CA HIS A 157 10.17 -2.92 -13.67
C HIS A 157 11.35 -1.97 -13.43
N ARG A 158 12.33 -2.41 -12.64
CA ARG A 158 13.50 -1.62 -12.22
C ARG A 158 14.74 -2.54 -12.16
N PRO A 159 15.19 -3.15 -13.29
CA PRO A 159 16.26 -4.17 -13.30
C PRO A 159 17.62 -3.71 -12.76
N GLN A 160 17.81 -2.39 -12.61
CA GLN A 160 19.04 -1.78 -12.08
C GLN A 160 18.89 -1.29 -10.63
N HIS A 161 17.75 -1.57 -9.96
CA HIS A 161 17.50 -1.11 -8.60
C HIS A 161 18.48 -1.75 -7.61
N HIS A 162 19.09 -0.95 -6.73
CA HIS A 162 20.12 -1.43 -5.79
C HIS A 162 19.58 -2.46 -4.78
N TRP A 163 18.28 -2.44 -4.46
CA TRP A 163 17.66 -3.50 -3.64
C TRP A 163 17.79 -4.90 -4.23
N LEU A 164 17.91 -5.06 -5.55
CA LEU A 164 18.15 -6.38 -6.17
C LEU A 164 19.44 -7.02 -5.65
N ILE A 165 20.48 -6.23 -5.38
CA ILE A 165 21.73 -6.72 -4.79
C ILE A 165 21.45 -7.41 -3.45
N ARG A 166 20.50 -6.90 -2.66
CA ARG A 166 20.13 -7.46 -1.35
C ARG A 166 19.17 -8.63 -1.44
N LEU A 167 18.48 -8.82 -2.55
CA LEU A 167 17.53 -9.92 -2.76
C LEU A 167 18.16 -11.14 -3.45
N LEU A 168 19.42 -11.03 -3.89
CA LEU A 168 20.19 -12.09 -4.51
C LEU A 168 21.09 -12.86 -3.52
N TYR A 169 21.21 -12.37 -2.28
CA TYR A 169 21.95 -12.97 -1.17
C TYR A 169 21.07 -13.05 0.07
#